data_AF-A0A1H1W287-F1
#
_entry.id   AF-A0A1H1W287-F1
#
_cell.length_a   1.000
_cell.length_b   1.000
_cell.length_c   1.000
_cell.angle_alpha   90.00
_cell.angle_beta   90.00
_cell.angle_gamma   90.00
#
_symmetry.space_group_name_H-M   'P 1'
#
loop_
_entity.id
_entity.type
_entity.pdbx_description
1 polymer ?
#
loop_
_entity_poly.entity_id
_entity_poly.type
_entity_poly.pdbx_seq_one_letter_code
_entity_poly.pdbx_strand_id
1 'polypeptide(L)'
;MNRPGATDQAYGGVVDLEERIALFLDYENLAIGARDHLGGMRFDLRPVTDALAERGRVVVRRAYADWSYFDEDRRMLTRSHVELIDIPQKMGASRKNAADIKMAVDALVLAFEREYVTTFVLCTGDSDFTPLVHKLRELNKRVIGVGVERTTSALLPPACDEFLFYDRLEGVETPAQPVAPEPETAPAPTPRDLETLAALVAQTVAGLQQSSSGTVTASVLKRTLLRKDPTFNEADFGFRAFGELLRHLAGKSVIELADRAAKGDPEIGLPERGDRETAFELLASTVQPGPAALSGLKNQLRKAAPGFSEKKLGYRSFLQFCKAAAAVGAVDLRWDTAADDYLLSAPGENVVPGS
;
A
#
# COMPACT_ATOMS: atom_id res chain seq x y z
N MET A 1 -14.81 -16.61 57.09
CA MET A 1 -13.81 -17.28 56.23
C MET A 1 -14.38 -17.31 54.81
N ASN A 2 -14.02 -16.34 53.96
CA ASN A 2 -13.04 -16.44 52.85
C ASN A 2 -13.56 -17.35 51.71
N ARG A 3 -13.78 -16.95 50.44
CA ARG A 3 -13.25 -15.87 49.58
C ARG A 3 -14.22 -15.56 48.42
N PRO A 4 -14.18 -14.35 47.81
CA PRO A 4 -14.59 -14.12 46.42
C PRO A 4 -13.40 -14.34 45.46
N GLY A 5 -13.66 -14.84 44.26
CA GLY A 5 -12.65 -14.89 43.18
C GLY A 5 -12.72 -16.14 42.32
N ALA A 6 -13.48 -16.05 41.23
CA ALA A 6 -13.15 -16.77 40.01
C ALA A 6 -13.11 -15.72 38.90
N THR A 7 -11.88 -15.43 38.51
CA THR A 7 -11.43 -14.48 37.50
C THR A 7 -12.11 -14.71 36.15
N ASP A 8 -12.69 -13.65 35.62
CA ASP A 8 -13.01 -13.47 34.21
C ASP A 8 -11.68 -13.45 33.43
N GLN A 9 -11.20 -14.64 33.06
CA GLN A 9 -10.10 -14.78 32.12
C GLN A 9 -10.67 -14.56 30.72
N ALA A 10 -10.51 -13.32 30.26
CA ALA A 10 -10.61 -12.94 28.87
C ALA A 10 -9.82 -13.92 28.00
N TYR A 11 -10.51 -14.82 27.31
CA TYR A 11 -9.98 -15.47 26.12
C TYR A 11 -9.96 -14.42 25.01
N GLY A 12 -8.94 -13.57 25.03
CA GLY A 12 -8.47 -12.82 23.88
C GLY A 12 -7.90 -13.77 22.84
N GLY A 13 -8.75 -14.60 22.26
CA GLY A 13 -8.48 -15.21 20.97
C GLY A 13 -8.66 -14.12 19.93
N VAL A 14 -7.56 -13.71 19.30
CA VAL A 14 -7.64 -13.01 18.01
C VAL A 14 -8.34 -13.99 17.07
N VAL A 15 -9.67 -13.87 16.96
CA VAL A 15 -10.42 -14.59 15.96
C VAL A 15 -10.00 -13.93 14.66
N ASP A 16 -9.10 -14.57 13.95
CA ASP A 16 -8.76 -14.25 12.57
C ASP A 16 -10.01 -14.51 11.73
N LEU A 17 -10.95 -13.56 11.79
CA LEU A 17 -12.20 -13.60 11.05
C LEU A 17 -11.82 -13.29 9.60
N GLU A 18 -11.46 -14.36 8.87
CA GLU A 18 -11.34 -14.36 7.42
C GLU A 18 -12.48 -13.52 6.81
N GLU A 19 -12.14 -12.46 6.07
CA GLU A 19 -13.14 -11.52 5.56
C GLU A 19 -14.20 -12.27 4.74
N ARG A 20 -15.46 -11.88 4.92
CA ARG A 20 -16.59 -12.48 4.19
C ARG A 20 -17.06 -11.48 3.15
N ILE A 21 -16.88 -11.86 1.89
CA ILE A 21 -17.08 -10.98 0.75
C ILE A 21 -18.43 -11.26 0.09
N ALA A 22 -19.17 -10.20 -0.21
CA ALA A 22 -20.34 -10.24 -1.08
C ALA A 22 -20.03 -9.54 -2.41
N LEU A 23 -20.15 -10.28 -3.50
CA LEU A 23 -19.86 -9.84 -4.85
C LEU A 23 -21.17 -9.51 -5.59
N PHE A 24 -21.29 -8.27 -6.06
CA PHE A 24 -22.40 -7.76 -6.85
C PHE A 24 -21.88 -7.30 -8.21
N LEU A 25 -22.37 -7.92 -9.27
CA LEU A 25 -21.98 -7.64 -10.65
C LEU A 25 -23.09 -6.88 -11.36
N ASP A 26 -22.80 -5.65 -11.76
CA ASP A 26 -23.56 -4.94 -12.77
C ASP A 26 -23.11 -5.46 -14.14
N TYR A 27 -23.73 -6.55 -14.57
CA TYR A 27 -23.22 -7.33 -15.69
C TYR A 27 -23.35 -6.58 -17.01
N GLU A 28 -24.39 -5.74 -17.16
CA GLU A 28 -24.57 -4.94 -18.36
C GLU A 28 -23.41 -3.94 -18.53
N ASN A 29 -23.07 -3.18 -17.47
CA ASN A 29 -21.96 -2.23 -17.55
C ASN A 29 -20.61 -2.91 -17.76
N LEU A 30 -20.35 -4.04 -17.09
CA LEU A 30 -19.09 -4.79 -17.26
C LEU A 30 -18.97 -5.41 -18.66
N ALA A 31 -20.02 -6.06 -19.14
CA ALA A 31 -20.01 -6.73 -20.43
C ALA A 31 -19.92 -5.74 -21.60
N ILE A 32 -20.64 -4.61 -21.52
CA ILE A 32 -20.55 -3.55 -22.52
C ILE A 32 -19.15 -2.90 -22.48
N GLY A 33 -18.66 -2.53 -21.28
CA GLY A 33 -17.33 -1.94 -21.13
C GLY A 33 -16.21 -2.85 -21.63
N ALA A 34 -16.29 -4.16 -21.35
CA ALA A 34 -15.35 -5.15 -21.87
C ALA A 34 -15.44 -5.28 -23.39
N ARG A 35 -16.64 -5.39 -23.97
CA ARG A 35 -16.81 -5.53 -25.43
C ARG A 35 -16.30 -4.32 -26.20
N ASP A 36 -16.56 -3.12 -25.71
CA ASP A 36 -16.22 -1.88 -26.40
C ASP A 36 -14.73 -1.54 -26.30
N HIS A 37 -14.07 -1.89 -25.17
CA HIS A 37 -12.71 -1.44 -24.88
C HIS A 37 -11.65 -2.55 -24.79
N LEU A 38 -12.04 -3.83 -24.73
CA LEU A 38 -11.13 -4.99 -24.76
C LEU A 38 -11.23 -5.74 -26.09
N GLY A 39 -11.45 -5.03 -27.21
CA GLY A 39 -11.44 -5.61 -28.56
C GLY A 39 -12.53 -6.66 -28.81
N GLY A 40 -13.71 -6.49 -28.22
CA GLY A 40 -14.83 -7.42 -28.38
C GLY A 40 -14.73 -8.68 -27.51
N MET A 41 -13.78 -8.73 -26.57
CA MET A 41 -13.67 -9.85 -25.63
C MET A 41 -14.90 -9.92 -24.72
N ARG A 42 -15.27 -11.15 -24.38
CA ARG A 42 -16.29 -11.41 -23.38
C ARG A 42 -15.72 -11.16 -22.00
N PHE A 43 -16.54 -10.60 -21.13
CA PHE A 43 -16.22 -10.50 -19.71
C PHE A 43 -15.98 -11.90 -19.13
N ASP A 44 -14.88 -12.06 -18.39
CA ASP A 44 -14.54 -13.27 -17.66
C ASP A 44 -14.53 -12.96 -16.17
N LEU A 45 -15.21 -13.79 -15.39
CA LEU A 45 -15.29 -13.60 -13.95
C LEU A 45 -14.01 -14.06 -13.22
N ARG A 46 -13.22 -14.96 -13.83
CA ARG A 46 -12.06 -15.60 -13.18
C ARG A 46 -11.05 -14.58 -12.62
N PRO A 47 -10.59 -13.57 -13.38
CA PRO A 47 -9.64 -12.56 -12.87
C PRO A 47 -10.17 -11.83 -11.62
N VAL A 48 -11.47 -11.51 -11.60
CA VAL A 48 -12.10 -10.89 -10.44
C VAL A 48 -12.12 -11.85 -9.26
N THR A 49 -12.52 -13.11 -9.46
CA THR A 49 -12.55 -14.07 -8.35
C THR A 49 -11.19 -14.40 -7.79
N ASP A 50 -10.15 -14.43 -8.63
CA ASP A 50 -8.78 -14.70 -8.22
C ASP A 50 -8.24 -13.52 -7.40
N ALA A 51 -8.47 -12.28 -7.84
CA ALA A 51 -8.15 -11.10 -7.04
C ALA A 51 -8.89 -11.08 -5.68
N LEU A 52 -10.15 -11.51 -5.64
CA LEU A 52 -10.91 -11.56 -4.38
C LEU A 52 -10.45 -12.68 -3.45
N ALA A 53 -9.91 -13.79 -3.97
CA ALA A 53 -9.44 -14.92 -3.17
C ALA A 53 -8.32 -14.53 -2.19
N GLU A 54 -7.50 -13.54 -2.55
CA GLU A 54 -6.45 -12.99 -1.68
C GLU A 54 -7.00 -12.08 -0.56
N ARG A 55 -8.22 -11.57 -0.72
CA ARG A 55 -8.84 -10.59 0.20
C ARG A 55 -9.76 -11.25 1.21
N GLY A 56 -10.35 -12.39 0.85
CA GLY A 56 -11.22 -13.15 1.74
C GLY A 56 -12.13 -14.13 1.03
N ARG A 57 -13.03 -14.73 1.80
CA ARG A 57 -13.94 -15.75 1.30
C ARG A 57 -15.20 -15.10 0.72
N VAL A 58 -15.40 -15.26 -0.59
CA VAL A 58 -16.64 -14.83 -1.26
C VAL A 58 -17.80 -15.77 -0.92
N VAL A 59 -18.76 -15.26 -0.17
CA VAL A 59 -19.94 -15.99 0.34
C VAL A 59 -21.23 -15.68 -0.41
N VAL A 60 -21.30 -14.53 -1.08
CA VAL A 60 -22.42 -14.15 -1.94
C VAL A 60 -21.86 -13.74 -3.30
N ARG A 61 -22.49 -14.21 -4.38
CA ARG A 61 -22.19 -13.85 -5.77
C ARG A 61 -23.49 -13.61 -6.50
N ARG A 62 -23.76 -12.38 -6.91
CA ARG A 62 -24.97 -12.00 -7.66
C ARG A 62 -24.60 -11.19 -8.88
N ALA A 63 -25.29 -11.47 -9.99
CA ALA A 63 -25.21 -10.67 -11.19
C ALA A 63 -26.59 -10.13 -11.57
N TYR A 64 -26.63 -8.88 -12.01
CA TYR A 64 -27.84 -8.15 -12.36
C TYR A 64 -27.75 -7.76 -13.83
N ALA A 65 -28.75 -8.17 -14.61
CA ALA A 65 -28.92 -7.80 -16.01
C ALA A 65 -30.33 -8.16 -16.50
N ASP A 66 -30.69 -7.62 -17.67
CA ASP A 66 -31.73 -8.23 -18.50
C ASP A 66 -31.10 -9.41 -19.26
N TRP A 67 -31.31 -10.63 -18.75
CA TRP A 67 -30.63 -11.83 -19.29
C TRP A 67 -31.10 -12.22 -20.69
N SER A 68 -32.15 -11.59 -21.22
CA SER A 68 -32.57 -11.79 -22.61
C SER A 68 -31.50 -11.35 -23.62
N TYR A 69 -30.60 -10.44 -23.24
CA TYR A 69 -29.51 -9.95 -24.09
C TYR A 69 -28.19 -10.70 -23.91
N PHE A 70 -28.06 -11.54 -22.87
CA PHE A 70 -26.79 -12.17 -22.47
C PHE A 70 -26.90 -13.69 -22.29
N ASP A 71 -27.78 -14.36 -23.06
CA ASP A 71 -28.10 -15.78 -22.85
C ASP A 71 -26.87 -16.72 -22.93
N GLU A 72 -25.90 -16.39 -23.78
CA GLU A 72 -24.69 -17.18 -23.95
C GLU A 72 -23.76 -17.12 -22.72
N ASP A 73 -23.79 -16.02 -21.98
CA ASP A 73 -22.91 -15.78 -20.83
C ASP A 73 -23.47 -16.36 -19.52
N ARG A 74 -24.79 -16.62 -19.47
CA ARG A 74 -25.47 -17.25 -18.32
C ARG A 74 -24.82 -18.56 -17.91
N ARG A 75 -24.37 -19.37 -18.87
CA ARG A 75 -23.70 -20.65 -18.60
C ARG A 75 -22.37 -20.46 -17.89
N MET A 76 -21.59 -19.44 -18.26
CA MET A 76 -20.32 -19.13 -17.62
C MET A 76 -20.54 -18.71 -16.17
N LEU A 77 -21.44 -17.76 -15.93
CA LEU A 77 -21.73 -17.26 -14.58
C LEU A 77 -22.34 -18.33 -13.67
N THR A 78 -23.22 -19.18 -14.21
CA THR A 78 -23.81 -20.29 -13.44
C THR A 78 -22.75 -21.31 -13.01
N ARG A 79 -21.79 -21.64 -13.88
CA ARG A 79 -20.65 -22.52 -13.54
C ARG A 79 -19.76 -21.92 -12.45
N SER A 80 -19.67 -20.59 -12.41
CA SER A 80 -18.97 -19.84 -11.38
C SER A 80 -19.81 -19.61 -10.10
N HIS A 81 -20.95 -20.30 -9.97
CA HIS A 81 -21.85 -20.23 -8.80
C HIS A 81 -22.37 -18.80 -8.53
N VAL A 82 -22.63 -18.05 -9.60
CA VAL A 82 -23.25 -16.72 -9.53
C VAL A 82 -24.76 -16.86 -9.63
N GLU A 83 -25.48 -16.27 -8.67
CA GLU A 83 -26.92 -16.12 -8.72
C GLU A 83 -27.28 -15.05 -9.76
N LEU A 84 -28.05 -15.44 -10.79
CA LEU A 84 -28.50 -14.55 -11.86
C LEU A 84 -29.81 -13.88 -11.45
N ILE A 85 -29.78 -12.59 -11.18
CA ILE A 85 -30.96 -11.78 -10.86
C ILE A 85 -31.47 -11.19 -12.17
N ASP A 86 -32.64 -11.66 -12.61
CA ASP A 86 -33.24 -11.22 -13.86
C ASP A 86 -34.05 -9.94 -13.68
N ILE A 87 -33.71 -8.93 -14.48
CA ILE A 87 -34.36 -7.61 -14.48
C ILE A 87 -34.95 -7.37 -15.87
N PRO A 88 -36.11 -7.98 -16.18
CA PRO A 88 -36.73 -7.82 -17.49
C PRO A 88 -37.12 -6.35 -17.71
N GLN A 89 -36.62 -5.75 -18.78
CA GLN A 89 -36.93 -4.37 -19.11
C GLN A 89 -38.35 -4.27 -19.68
N LYS A 90 -39.20 -3.43 -19.07
CA LYS A 90 -40.53 -3.10 -19.62
C LYS A 90 -40.37 -2.07 -20.75
N MET A 91 -41.05 -2.29 -21.88
CA MET A 91 -41.11 -1.33 -22.99
C MET A 91 -41.47 0.08 -22.47
N GLY A 92 -40.55 1.04 -22.65
CA GLY A 92 -40.79 2.48 -22.40
C GLY A 92 -40.20 3.07 -21.11
N ALA A 93 -39.60 2.28 -20.21
CA ALA A 93 -38.85 2.80 -19.06
C ALA A 93 -37.35 2.92 -19.39
N SER A 94 -36.66 3.88 -18.76
CA SER A 94 -35.20 4.04 -18.87
C SER A 94 -34.51 2.69 -18.64
N ARG A 95 -33.75 2.25 -19.64
CA ARG A 95 -33.13 0.92 -19.77
C ARG A 95 -32.26 0.52 -18.58
N LYS A 96 -31.65 1.45 -17.85
CA LYS A 96 -30.54 1.19 -16.91
C LYS A 96 -30.94 1.17 -15.43
N ASN A 97 -31.85 2.05 -15.01
CA ASN A 97 -32.07 2.31 -13.58
C ASN A 97 -32.64 1.12 -12.79
N ALA A 98 -33.32 0.17 -13.43
CA ALA A 98 -33.98 -0.92 -12.70
C ALA A 98 -32.98 -1.93 -12.10
N ALA A 99 -31.92 -2.27 -12.85
CA ALA A 99 -30.87 -3.17 -12.37
C ALA A 99 -30.09 -2.50 -11.24
N ASP A 100 -29.72 -1.23 -11.41
CA ASP A 100 -28.98 -0.45 -10.42
C ASP A 100 -29.73 -0.34 -9.09
N ILE A 101 -31.03 0.00 -9.16
CA ILE A 101 -31.89 0.08 -7.97
C ILE A 101 -31.99 -1.28 -7.28
N LYS A 102 -32.21 -2.37 -8.03
CA LYS A 102 -32.33 -3.70 -7.43
C LYS A 102 -31.03 -4.15 -6.78
N MET A 103 -29.89 -3.91 -7.43
CA MET A 103 -28.57 -4.22 -6.89
C MET A 103 -28.31 -3.44 -5.60
N ALA A 104 -28.62 -2.14 -5.57
CA ALA A 104 -28.46 -1.31 -4.38
C ALA A 104 -29.35 -1.77 -3.21
N VAL A 105 -30.61 -2.11 -3.49
CA VAL A 105 -31.54 -2.65 -2.48
C VAL A 105 -31.01 -3.96 -1.90
N ASP A 106 -30.57 -4.90 -2.75
CA ASP A 106 -30.07 -6.19 -2.29
C ASP A 106 -28.78 -6.08 -1.49
N ALA A 107 -27.86 -5.20 -1.90
CA ALA A 107 -26.63 -4.94 -1.17
C ALA A 107 -26.92 -4.36 0.21
N LEU A 108 -27.85 -3.40 0.30
CA LEU A 108 -28.23 -2.80 1.57
C LEU A 108 -28.95 -3.79 2.49
N VAL A 109 -29.91 -4.56 1.97
CA VAL A 109 -30.58 -5.62 2.74
C VAL A 109 -29.57 -6.64 3.26
N LEU A 110 -28.63 -7.09 2.42
CA LEU A 110 -27.58 -8.02 2.84
C LEU A 110 -26.71 -7.43 3.95
N ALA A 111 -26.36 -6.13 3.87
CA ALA A 111 -25.55 -5.46 4.88
C ALA A 111 -26.23 -5.44 6.26
N PHE A 112 -27.56 -5.33 6.31
CA PHE A 112 -28.34 -5.37 7.55
C PHE A 112 -28.63 -6.80 8.04
N GLU A 113 -28.96 -7.73 7.14
CA GLU A 113 -29.38 -9.08 7.51
C GLU A 113 -28.23 -10.03 7.82
N ARG A 114 -27.03 -9.76 7.29
CA ARG A 114 -25.86 -10.64 7.37
C ARG A 114 -24.67 -9.86 7.89
N GLU A 115 -24.67 -9.60 9.20
CA GLU A 115 -23.61 -8.83 9.87
C GLU A 115 -22.20 -9.38 9.60
N TYR A 116 -22.08 -10.71 9.47
CA TYR A 116 -20.82 -11.39 9.16
C TYR A 116 -20.22 -11.01 7.80
N VAL A 117 -21.01 -10.46 6.86
CA VAL A 117 -20.50 -9.92 5.59
C VAL A 117 -19.84 -8.58 5.89
N THR A 118 -18.52 -8.54 5.82
CA THR A 118 -17.71 -7.37 6.18
C THR A 118 -17.31 -6.55 4.97
N THR A 119 -17.26 -7.17 3.79
CA THR A 119 -16.69 -6.59 2.58
C THR A 119 -17.65 -6.74 1.40
N PHE A 120 -17.94 -5.64 0.73
CA PHE A 120 -18.82 -5.56 -0.44
C PHE A 120 -17.99 -5.23 -1.67
N VAL A 121 -18.10 -6.06 -2.70
CA VAL A 121 -17.44 -5.84 -3.99
C VAL A 121 -18.52 -5.44 -4.98
N LEU A 122 -18.41 -4.22 -5.50
CA LEU A 122 -19.31 -3.68 -6.52
C LEU A 122 -18.56 -3.65 -7.84
N CYS A 123 -18.90 -4.55 -8.75
CA CYS A 123 -18.33 -4.57 -10.08
C CYS A 123 -19.18 -3.70 -11.01
N THR A 124 -18.83 -2.42 -11.09
CA THR A 124 -19.47 -1.40 -11.92
C THR A 124 -18.50 -0.24 -12.15
N GLY A 125 -18.64 0.43 -13.30
CA GLY A 125 -17.94 1.68 -13.59
C GLY A 125 -18.80 2.93 -13.34
N ASP A 126 -20.06 2.75 -12.94
CA ASP A 126 -21.04 3.83 -12.86
C ASP A 126 -20.97 4.57 -11.52
N SER A 127 -20.83 5.90 -11.57
CA SER A 127 -20.81 6.76 -10.39
C SER A 127 -22.18 6.87 -9.69
N ASP A 128 -23.27 6.43 -10.31
CA ASP A 128 -24.59 6.39 -9.67
C ASP A 128 -24.63 5.44 -8.45
N PHE A 129 -23.65 4.55 -8.30
CA PHE A 129 -23.47 3.72 -7.11
C PHE A 129 -22.77 4.42 -5.94
N THR A 130 -22.25 5.64 -6.12
CA THR A 130 -21.55 6.40 -5.07
C THR A 130 -22.37 6.53 -3.76
N PRO A 131 -23.69 6.81 -3.79
CA PRO A 131 -24.52 6.83 -2.57
C PRO A 131 -24.59 5.47 -1.86
N LEU A 132 -24.63 4.35 -2.61
CA LEU A 132 -24.58 3.00 -2.03
C LEU A 132 -23.24 2.75 -1.34
N VAL A 133 -22.14 3.12 -1.99
CA VAL A 133 -20.79 3.01 -1.43
C VAL A 133 -20.71 3.76 -0.10
N HIS A 134 -21.16 5.01 -0.07
CA HIS A 134 -21.18 5.81 1.16
C HIS A 134 -22.04 5.16 2.25
N LYS A 135 -23.21 4.61 1.91
CA LYS A 135 -24.08 3.97 2.89
C LYS A 135 -23.48 2.68 3.46
N LEU A 136 -22.84 1.87 2.63
CA LEU A 136 -22.13 0.66 3.08
C LEU A 136 -20.97 1.03 4.02
N ARG A 137 -20.20 2.07 3.70
CA ARG A 137 -19.12 2.59 4.56
C ARG A 137 -19.66 3.14 5.88
N GLU A 138 -20.79 3.86 5.85
CA GLU A 138 -21.50 4.32 7.06
C GLU A 138 -21.90 3.14 7.96
N LEU A 139 -22.24 1.99 7.37
CA LEU A 139 -22.52 0.73 8.06
C LEU A 139 -21.25 -0.07 8.45
N ASN A 140 -20.08 0.57 8.43
CA ASN A 140 -18.78 -0.03 8.75
C ASN A 140 -18.45 -1.25 7.89
N LYS A 141 -18.90 -1.25 6.62
CA LYS A 141 -18.53 -2.25 5.62
C LYS A 141 -17.39 -1.71 4.76
N ARG A 142 -16.43 -2.57 4.45
CA ARG A 142 -15.38 -2.28 3.46
C ARG A 142 -15.99 -2.38 2.06
N VAL A 143 -15.73 -1.40 1.19
CA VAL A 143 -16.24 -1.39 -0.19
C VAL A 143 -15.09 -1.42 -1.18
N ILE A 144 -15.11 -2.43 -2.05
CA ILE A 144 -14.16 -2.61 -3.15
C ILE A 144 -14.91 -2.38 -4.47
N GLY A 145 -14.51 -1.38 -5.23
CA GLY A 145 -15.00 -1.19 -6.59
C GLY A 145 -14.22 -2.02 -7.59
N VAL A 146 -14.87 -2.52 -8.63
CA VAL A 146 -14.20 -3.14 -9.79
C VAL A 146 -14.81 -2.59 -11.07
N GLY A 147 -14.01 -2.03 -11.96
CA GLY A 147 -14.52 -1.45 -13.21
C GLY A 147 -13.50 -1.53 -14.34
N VAL A 148 -13.95 -1.37 -15.58
CA VAL A 148 -13.05 -1.24 -16.74
C VAL A 148 -12.54 0.19 -16.78
N GLU A 149 -11.22 0.39 -16.83
CA GLU A 149 -10.59 1.70 -16.64
C GLU A 149 -11.18 2.79 -17.55
N ARG A 150 -11.35 2.50 -18.84
CA ARG A 150 -11.83 3.48 -19.83
C ARG A 150 -13.30 3.88 -19.68
N THR A 151 -14.12 3.05 -19.05
CA THR A 151 -15.57 3.31 -18.86
C THR A 151 -15.92 3.66 -17.43
N THR A 152 -14.96 3.59 -16.51
CA THR A 152 -15.18 3.91 -15.10
C THR A 152 -15.20 5.42 -14.91
N SER A 153 -16.25 5.91 -14.27
CA SER A 153 -16.34 7.32 -13.86
C SER A 153 -15.26 7.65 -12.83
N ALA A 154 -14.54 8.75 -13.02
CA ALA A 154 -13.50 9.23 -12.09
C ALA A 154 -14.04 9.54 -10.68
N LEU A 155 -15.37 9.64 -10.51
CA LEU A 155 -16.01 9.90 -9.23
C LEU A 155 -16.18 8.64 -8.37
N LEU A 156 -16.21 7.45 -8.97
CA LEU A 156 -16.49 6.20 -8.25
C LEU A 156 -15.27 5.67 -7.46
N PRO A 157 -14.03 5.62 -8.01
CA PRO A 157 -12.89 5.12 -7.26
C PRO A 157 -12.61 5.86 -5.94
N PRO A 158 -12.65 7.22 -5.89
CA PRO A 158 -12.46 7.95 -4.63
C PRO A 158 -13.51 7.67 -3.56
N ALA A 159 -14.69 7.18 -3.95
CA ALA A 159 -15.75 6.83 -2.99
C ALA A 159 -15.48 5.49 -2.29
N CYS A 160 -14.74 4.57 -2.93
CA CYS A 160 -14.46 3.23 -2.44
C CYS A 160 -13.31 3.21 -1.41
N ASP A 161 -13.15 2.12 -0.67
CA ASP A 161 -11.96 1.90 0.18
C ASP A 161 -10.80 1.30 -0.62
N GLU A 162 -11.12 0.66 -1.75
CA GLU A 162 -10.19 0.11 -2.73
C GLU A 162 -10.90 0.04 -4.08
N PHE A 163 -10.19 0.24 -5.19
CA PHE A 163 -10.72 0.13 -6.53
C PHE A 163 -9.78 -0.66 -7.43
N LEU A 164 -10.31 -1.70 -8.07
CA LEU A 164 -9.57 -2.59 -8.97
C LEU A 164 -10.00 -2.34 -10.42
N PHE A 165 -9.03 -2.01 -11.28
CA PHE A 165 -9.29 -1.93 -12.71
C PHE A 165 -9.25 -3.33 -13.32
N TYR A 166 -10.37 -3.77 -13.89
CA TYR A 166 -10.56 -5.11 -14.44
C TYR A 166 -9.51 -5.44 -15.49
N ASP A 167 -9.22 -4.50 -16.38
CA ASP A 167 -8.24 -4.60 -17.46
C ASP A 167 -6.78 -4.69 -17.00
N ARG A 168 -6.51 -4.41 -15.72
CA ARG A 168 -5.19 -4.56 -15.09
C ARG A 168 -5.08 -5.83 -14.22
N LEU A 169 -6.14 -6.63 -14.12
CA LEU A 169 -6.11 -7.88 -13.36
C LEU A 169 -5.33 -8.96 -14.12
N GLU A 170 -4.61 -9.78 -13.36
CA GLU A 170 -3.90 -10.93 -13.92
C GLU A 170 -4.88 -11.88 -14.64
N GLY A 171 -4.50 -12.35 -15.82
CA GLY A 171 -5.34 -13.24 -16.64
C GLY A 171 -6.31 -12.52 -17.59
N VAL A 172 -6.39 -11.19 -17.57
CA VAL A 172 -7.06 -10.42 -18.62
C VAL A 172 -6.06 -10.11 -19.74
N GLU A 173 -6.20 -10.80 -20.87
CA GLU A 173 -5.44 -10.48 -22.08
C GLU A 173 -6.06 -9.25 -22.74
N THR A 174 -5.51 -8.08 -22.49
CA THR A 174 -5.83 -6.89 -23.28
C THR A 174 -5.20 -7.04 -24.67
N PRO A 175 -5.94 -6.83 -25.78
CA PRO A 175 -5.32 -6.77 -27.10
C PRO A 175 -4.24 -5.68 -27.09
N ALA A 176 -3.00 -6.05 -27.44
CA ALA A 176 -1.93 -5.07 -27.65
C ALA A 176 -2.41 -4.09 -28.73
N GLN A 177 -2.71 -2.84 -28.35
CA GLN A 177 -3.24 -1.86 -29.29
C GLN A 177 -2.20 -1.50 -30.35
N PRO A 178 -2.60 -1.31 -31.63
CA PRO A 178 -1.87 -0.45 -32.53
C PRO A 178 -1.94 0.96 -31.94
N VAL A 179 -0.77 1.55 -31.66
CA VAL A 179 -0.62 2.93 -31.20
C VAL A 179 -1.23 3.85 -32.27
N ALA A 180 -2.49 4.27 -32.10
CA ALA A 180 -2.94 5.51 -32.69
C ALA A 180 -2.19 6.65 -31.97
N PRO A 181 -1.75 7.70 -32.67
CA PRO A 181 -0.88 8.71 -32.08
C PRO A 181 -1.68 9.57 -31.09
N GLU A 182 -1.74 9.12 -29.84
CA GLU A 182 -1.93 9.98 -28.68
C GLU A 182 -0.70 10.90 -28.54
N PRO A 183 -0.89 12.16 -28.12
CA PRO A 183 0.22 13.07 -27.92
C PRO A 183 1.12 12.52 -26.81
N GLU A 184 2.37 12.22 -27.19
CA GLU A 184 3.56 12.03 -26.37
C GLU A 184 3.38 11.48 -24.93
N THR A 185 3.81 10.22 -24.78
CA THR A 185 4.45 9.66 -23.57
C THR A 185 3.60 9.54 -22.30
N ALA A 186 3.02 8.36 -22.07
CA ALA A 186 3.11 7.77 -20.73
C ALA A 186 4.54 7.24 -20.58
N PRO A 187 5.41 7.85 -19.75
CA PRO A 187 6.73 7.30 -19.52
C PRO A 187 6.60 6.04 -18.67
N ALA A 188 7.44 5.02 -18.93
CA ALA A 188 7.81 4.06 -17.88
C ALA A 188 8.17 4.85 -16.62
N PRO A 189 7.77 4.40 -15.40
CA PRO A 189 7.82 5.23 -14.19
C PRO A 189 9.19 5.88 -14.11
N THR A 190 9.20 7.19 -14.30
CA THR A 190 10.47 7.92 -14.28
C THR A 190 10.99 7.84 -12.84
N PRO A 191 12.29 8.00 -12.60
CA PRO A 191 12.84 8.06 -11.24
C PRO A 191 12.13 9.06 -10.31
N ARG A 192 11.35 10.01 -10.87
CA ARG A 192 10.55 11.01 -10.15
C ARG A 192 9.25 10.46 -9.52
N ASP A 193 8.71 9.34 -9.99
CA ASP A 193 7.47 8.76 -9.42
C ASP A 193 7.78 7.87 -8.20
N LEU A 194 8.88 7.13 -8.25
CA LEU A 194 9.37 6.32 -7.12
C LEU A 194 9.84 7.17 -5.94
N GLU A 195 10.43 8.34 -6.20
CA GLU A 195 10.81 9.28 -5.14
C GLU A 195 9.58 9.91 -4.47
N THR A 196 8.55 10.25 -5.26
CA THR A 196 7.27 10.76 -4.73
C THR A 196 6.57 9.69 -3.88
N LEU A 197 6.52 8.45 -4.37
CA LEU A 197 6.01 7.31 -3.60
C LEU A 197 6.80 7.07 -2.32
N ALA A 198 8.14 7.11 -2.39
CA ALA A 198 9.00 6.97 -1.22
C ALA A 198 8.70 8.05 -0.17
N ALA A 199 8.50 9.30 -0.60
CA ALA A 199 8.12 10.40 0.29
C ALA A 199 6.73 10.17 0.90
N LEU A 200 5.75 9.73 0.11
CA LEU A 200 4.40 9.42 0.58
C LEU A 200 4.41 8.28 1.61
N VAL A 201 5.17 7.21 1.35
CA VAL A 201 5.34 6.08 2.27
C VAL A 201 5.99 6.54 3.56
N ALA A 202 7.12 7.26 3.49
CA ALA A 202 7.82 7.76 4.68
C ALA A 202 6.93 8.69 5.53
N GLN A 203 6.21 9.63 4.90
CA GLN A 203 5.26 10.51 5.59
C GLN A 203 4.11 9.73 6.24
N THR A 204 3.63 8.67 5.57
CA THR A 204 2.55 7.83 6.09
C THR A 204 3.01 7.00 7.29
N VAL A 205 4.21 6.41 7.22
CA VAL A 205 4.83 5.71 8.37
C VAL A 205 5.05 6.68 9.53
N ALA A 206 5.59 7.89 9.28
CA ALA A 206 5.78 8.93 10.30
C ALA A 206 4.47 9.26 11.04
N GLY A 207 3.41 9.54 10.28
CA GLY A 207 2.10 9.87 10.83
C GLY A 207 1.48 8.71 11.62
N LEU A 208 1.67 7.47 11.18
CA LEU A 208 1.19 6.28 11.89
C LEU A 208 1.95 6.05 13.20
N GLN A 209 3.28 6.20 13.21
CA GLN A 209 4.11 6.09 14.43
C GLN A 209 3.81 7.18 15.46
N GLN A 210 3.42 8.38 15.01
CA GLN A 210 3.09 9.49 15.92
C GLN A 210 1.68 9.36 16.53
N SER A 211 0.77 8.69 15.83
CA SER A 211 -0.63 8.51 16.27
C SER A 211 -0.88 7.19 17.01
N SER A 212 -0.04 6.17 16.78
CA SER A 212 -0.19 4.83 17.36
C SER A 212 1.03 4.49 18.22
N SER A 213 0.82 4.03 19.45
CA SER A 213 1.89 3.59 20.36
C SER A 213 2.49 2.21 20.02
N GLY A 214 2.18 1.66 18.84
CA GLY A 214 2.58 0.33 18.38
C GLY A 214 3.38 0.36 17.08
N THR A 215 4.01 -0.77 16.76
CA THR A 215 4.73 -0.98 15.51
C THR A 215 3.78 -0.89 14.31
N VAL A 216 4.23 -0.22 13.24
CA VAL A 216 3.46 -0.12 11.99
C VAL A 216 3.74 -1.37 11.18
N THR A 217 2.71 -2.15 10.82
CA THR A 217 2.91 -3.32 9.94
C THR A 217 2.71 -2.97 8.47
N ALA A 218 3.18 -3.83 7.57
CA ALA A 218 2.96 -3.68 6.13
C ALA A 218 1.48 -3.66 5.76
N SER A 219 0.65 -4.48 6.41
CA SER A 219 -0.81 -4.45 6.20
C SER A 219 -1.43 -3.11 6.59
N VAL A 220 -1.02 -2.54 7.73
CA VAL A 220 -1.51 -1.24 8.19
C VAL A 220 -1.09 -0.13 7.24
N LEU A 221 0.15 -0.18 6.74
CA LEU A 221 0.65 0.77 5.77
C LEU A 221 -0.11 0.67 4.44
N LYS A 222 -0.26 -0.53 3.88
CA LYS A 222 -1.01 -0.75 2.62
C LYS A 222 -2.44 -0.24 2.73
N ARG A 223 -3.13 -0.57 3.82
CA ARG A 223 -4.49 -0.08 4.08
C ARG A 223 -4.56 1.44 4.19
N THR A 224 -3.54 2.08 4.76
CA THR A 224 -3.48 3.53 4.87
C THR A 224 -3.20 4.20 3.53
N LEU A 225 -2.37 3.58 2.67
CA LEU A 225 -2.16 4.05 1.30
C LEU A 225 -3.46 3.96 0.49
N LEU A 226 -4.16 2.83 0.56
CA LEU A 226 -5.46 2.65 -0.12
C LEU A 226 -6.53 3.65 0.35
N ARG A 227 -6.52 4.06 1.63
CA ARG A 227 -7.41 5.13 2.11
C ARG A 227 -7.09 6.51 1.53
N LYS A 228 -5.82 6.77 1.19
CA LYS A 228 -5.39 8.03 0.56
C LYS A 228 -5.63 8.01 -0.94
N ASP A 229 -5.40 6.86 -1.55
CA ASP A 229 -5.59 6.59 -2.96
C ASP A 229 -6.16 5.17 -3.14
N PRO A 230 -7.48 5.03 -3.33
CA PRO A 230 -8.11 3.73 -3.54
C PRO A 230 -7.67 3.01 -4.81
N THR A 231 -7.04 3.71 -5.77
CA THR A 231 -6.56 3.14 -7.03
C THR A 231 -5.11 2.64 -6.97
N PHE A 232 -4.43 2.82 -5.83
CA PHE A 232 -3.03 2.46 -5.66
C PHE A 232 -2.75 1.00 -6.01
N ASN A 233 -1.82 0.80 -6.96
CA ASN A 233 -1.35 -0.52 -7.39
C ASN A 233 0.19 -0.54 -7.47
N GLU A 234 0.82 -1.58 -6.92
CA GLU A 234 2.28 -1.72 -6.93
C GLU A 234 2.86 -1.98 -8.32
N ALA A 235 2.06 -2.55 -9.22
CA ALA A 235 2.44 -2.81 -10.61
C ALA A 235 2.72 -1.52 -11.38
N ASP A 236 2.04 -0.41 -11.04
CA ASP A 236 2.27 0.92 -11.65
C ASP A 236 3.70 1.43 -11.37
N PHE A 237 4.34 0.91 -10.33
CA PHE A 237 5.72 1.22 -9.95
C PHE A 237 6.71 0.12 -10.35
N GLY A 238 6.26 -0.90 -11.08
CA GLY A 238 7.08 -2.02 -11.57
C GLY A 238 7.31 -3.15 -10.57
N PHE A 239 6.51 -3.25 -9.50
CA PHE A 239 6.63 -4.32 -8.49
C PHE A 239 5.48 -5.33 -8.62
N ARG A 240 5.77 -6.61 -8.38
CA ARG A 240 4.74 -7.67 -8.45
C ARG A 240 3.94 -7.81 -7.16
N ALA A 241 4.47 -7.32 -6.05
CA ALA A 241 3.84 -7.40 -4.75
C ALA A 241 4.26 -6.24 -3.84
N PHE A 242 3.40 -5.89 -2.88
CA PHE A 242 3.70 -4.86 -1.86
C PHE A 242 4.98 -5.14 -1.10
N GLY A 243 5.23 -6.40 -0.73
CA GLY A 243 6.46 -6.79 -0.04
C GLY A 243 7.72 -6.55 -0.88
N GLU A 244 7.63 -6.56 -2.22
CA GLU A 244 8.75 -6.24 -3.11
C GLU A 244 9.03 -4.73 -3.13
N LEU A 245 7.97 -3.92 -3.24
CA LEU A 245 8.06 -2.46 -3.12
C LEU A 245 8.71 -2.06 -1.78
N LEU A 246 8.27 -2.66 -0.67
CA LEU A 246 8.84 -2.38 0.66
C LEU A 246 10.32 -2.76 0.76
N ARG A 247 10.71 -3.93 0.24
CA ARG A 247 12.12 -4.35 0.21
C ARG A 247 12.97 -3.38 -0.62
N HIS A 248 12.45 -2.86 -1.73
CA HIS A 248 13.15 -1.85 -2.53
C HIS A 248 13.31 -0.52 -1.78
N LEU A 249 12.26 -0.05 -1.10
CA LEU A 249 12.32 1.15 -0.27
C LEU A 249 13.27 1.00 0.92
N ALA A 250 13.32 -0.19 1.52
CA ALA A 250 14.27 -0.53 2.58
C ALA A 250 15.72 -0.55 2.07
N GLY A 251 15.96 -1.10 0.88
CA GLY A 251 17.28 -1.06 0.22
C GLY A 251 17.78 0.36 -0.08
N LYS A 252 16.86 1.33 -0.19
CA LYS A 252 17.16 2.77 -0.35
C LYS A 252 17.21 3.54 0.97
N SER A 253 17.11 2.86 2.12
CA SER A 253 17.07 3.48 3.45
C SER A 253 15.93 4.49 3.64
N VAL A 254 14.80 4.29 2.96
CA VAL A 254 13.57 5.10 3.13
C VAL A 254 12.78 4.62 4.35
N ILE A 255 12.77 3.29 4.57
CA ILE A 255 12.10 2.60 5.67
C ILE A 255 13.01 1.48 6.18
N GLU A 256 12.74 0.98 7.38
CA GLU A 256 13.36 -0.23 7.93
C GLU A 256 12.32 -1.34 8.03
N LEU A 257 12.71 -2.55 7.65
CA LEU A 257 11.89 -3.74 7.79
C LEU A 257 12.45 -4.59 8.91
N ALA A 258 11.64 -4.88 9.92
CA ALA A 258 11.99 -5.81 10.99
C ALA A 258 11.25 -7.13 10.78
N ASP A 259 12.01 -8.23 10.71
CA ASP A 259 11.49 -9.60 10.54
C ASP A 259 10.88 -10.18 11.84
N ARG A 260 10.56 -9.34 12.85
CA ARG A 260 10.23 -9.82 14.20
C ARG A 260 8.76 -10.16 14.42
N ALA A 261 7.86 -9.90 13.48
CA ALA A 261 6.45 -10.29 13.62
C ALA A 261 6.17 -11.64 12.96
N ALA A 262 5.44 -12.50 13.68
CA ALA A 262 5.02 -13.80 13.20
C ALA A 262 4.19 -13.68 11.91
N LYS A 263 4.50 -14.54 10.93
CA LYS A 263 3.56 -14.95 9.86
C LYS A 263 3.25 -13.85 8.81
N GLY A 264 4.27 -13.43 8.05
CA GLY A 264 4.07 -12.82 6.73
C GLY A 264 3.70 -11.34 6.67
N ASP A 265 3.57 -10.64 7.81
CA ASP A 265 3.35 -9.19 7.87
C ASP A 265 4.53 -8.50 8.59
N PRO A 266 5.53 -7.97 7.85
CA PRO A 266 6.72 -7.38 8.45
C PRO A 266 6.42 -6.04 9.13
N GLU A 267 7.14 -5.75 10.21
CA GLU A 267 7.09 -4.45 10.88
C GLU A 267 7.91 -3.43 10.08
N ILE A 268 7.37 -2.22 9.96
CA ILE A 268 7.92 -1.11 9.20
C ILE A 268 8.23 0.03 10.17
N GLY A 269 9.48 0.44 10.17
CA GLY A 269 9.95 1.64 10.86
C GLY A 269 10.43 2.70 9.88
N LEU A 270 10.55 3.93 10.36
CA LEU A 270 11.49 4.87 9.77
C LEU A 270 12.89 4.55 10.29
N PRO A 271 13.95 4.77 9.50
CA PRO A 271 15.31 4.68 10.00
C PRO A 271 15.45 5.58 11.22
N GLU A 272 15.83 5.01 12.37
CA GLU A 272 15.88 5.77 13.61
C GLU A 272 16.81 6.98 13.45
N ARG A 273 16.31 8.18 13.76
CA ARG A 273 17.18 9.36 13.99
C ARG A 273 18.24 9.08 15.07
N GLY A 274 17.97 8.13 15.97
CA GLY A 274 18.87 7.69 17.03
C GLY A 274 20.16 7.05 16.51
N ASP A 275 20.12 6.34 15.38
CA ASP A 275 21.31 5.68 14.83
C ASP A 275 22.37 6.71 14.37
N ARG A 276 21.95 7.94 14.06
CA ARG A 276 22.85 9.07 13.77
C ARG A 276 23.45 9.68 15.03
N GLU A 277 22.66 9.93 16.06
CA GLU A 277 23.15 10.46 17.34
C GLU A 277 24.11 9.48 18.01
N THR A 278 23.74 8.19 18.09
CA THR A 278 24.62 7.13 18.61
C THR A 278 25.88 6.96 17.76
N ALA A 279 25.78 7.08 16.42
CA ALA A 279 26.97 7.08 15.56
C ALA A 279 27.86 8.32 15.75
N PHE A 280 27.27 9.49 16.02
CA PHE A 280 28.02 10.71 16.33
C PHE A 280 28.67 10.64 17.71
N GLU A 281 28.01 10.03 18.71
CA GLU A 281 28.60 9.73 20.02
C GLU A 281 29.73 8.70 19.92
N LEU A 282 29.56 7.65 19.11
CA LEU A 282 30.62 6.68 18.80
C LEU A 282 31.81 7.35 18.12
N LEU A 283 31.56 8.26 17.18
CA LEU A 283 32.60 9.07 16.55
C LEU A 283 33.34 9.92 17.59
N ALA A 284 32.61 10.64 18.44
CA ALA A 284 33.19 11.48 19.50
C ALA A 284 34.02 10.67 20.51
N SER A 285 33.54 9.49 20.91
CA SER A 285 34.25 8.58 21.82
C SER A 285 35.51 7.97 21.19
N THR A 286 35.51 7.71 19.88
CA THR A 286 36.67 7.15 19.17
C THR A 286 37.80 8.18 19.00
N VAL A 287 37.45 9.45 19.00
CA VAL A 287 38.38 10.59 18.89
C VAL A 287 38.99 10.97 20.25
N GLN A 288 38.47 10.46 21.38
CA GLN A 288 39.11 10.61 22.69
C GLN A 288 40.16 9.50 22.89
N PRO A 289 41.44 9.80 23.24
CA PRO A 289 41.91 10.99 23.95
C PRO A 289 42.80 11.95 23.12
N GLY A 290 42.62 12.05 21.80
CA GLY A 290 43.42 12.96 20.98
C GLY A 290 43.08 12.95 19.48
N PRO A 291 43.48 13.99 18.74
CA PRO A 291 43.04 14.21 17.37
C PRO A 291 43.38 13.04 16.44
N ALA A 292 42.39 12.58 15.68
CA ALA A 292 42.50 11.42 14.80
C ALA A 292 42.35 11.82 13.33
N ALA A 293 43.22 11.27 12.47
CA ALA A 293 43.18 11.50 11.03
C ALA A 293 42.04 10.73 10.35
N LEU A 294 41.37 11.38 9.39
CA LEU A 294 40.20 10.86 8.68
C LEU A 294 40.50 9.55 7.92
N SER A 295 41.72 9.39 7.41
CA SER A 295 42.19 8.15 6.77
C SER A 295 42.20 6.92 7.68
N GLY A 296 42.44 7.09 9.00
CA GLY A 296 42.50 6.00 9.98
C GLY A 296 41.22 5.82 10.80
N LEU A 297 40.45 6.90 10.97
CA LEU A 297 39.28 6.94 11.86
C LEU A 297 38.17 6.00 11.41
N LYS A 298 37.99 5.81 10.10
CA LYS A 298 37.02 4.86 9.55
C LYS A 298 37.31 3.42 9.98
N ASN A 299 38.58 3.01 10.03
CA ASN A 299 38.97 1.67 10.47
C ASN A 299 38.81 1.50 11.98
N GLN A 300 39.06 2.56 12.76
CA GLN A 300 38.86 2.55 14.21
C GLN A 300 37.37 2.42 14.58
N LEU A 301 36.49 3.18 13.91
CA LEU A 301 35.04 3.05 14.06
C LEU A 301 34.54 1.66 13.73
N ARG A 302 35.05 1.04 12.65
CA ARG A 302 34.68 -0.33 12.29
C ARG A 302 35.18 -1.36 13.30
N LYS A 303 36.27 -1.06 14.02
CA LYS A 303 36.81 -1.92 15.08
C LYS A 303 36.00 -1.80 16.36
N ALA A 304 35.51 -0.59 16.69
CA ALA A 304 34.63 -0.33 17.83
C ALA A 304 33.19 -0.81 17.58
N ALA A 305 32.70 -0.66 16.35
CA ALA A 305 31.37 -1.06 15.90
C ALA A 305 31.46 -1.81 14.55
N PRO A 306 31.53 -3.16 14.56
CA PRO A 306 31.68 -3.98 13.35
C PRO A 306 30.56 -3.80 12.31
N GLY A 307 29.40 -3.28 12.74
CA GLY A 307 28.23 -3.01 11.89
C GLY A 307 28.17 -1.61 11.25
N PHE A 308 29.11 -0.72 11.59
CA PHE A 308 29.10 0.68 11.16
C PHE A 308 29.29 0.82 9.64
N SER A 309 28.37 1.55 9.00
CA SER A 309 28.42 1.89 7.58
C SER A 309 27.74 3.24 7.35
N GLU A 310 28.47 4.18 6.79
CA GLU A 310 27.98 5.55 6.55
C GLU A 310 26.82 5.58 5.56
N LYS A 311 26.80 4.60 4.65
CA LYS A 311 25.71 4.41 3.69
C LYS A 311 24.40 4.02 4.36
N LYS A 312 24.45 3.25 5.47
CA LYS A 312 23.24 2.88 6.23
C LYS A 312 22.61 4.11 6.90
N LEU A 313 23.43 5.08 7.27
CA LEU A 313 23.02 6.35 7.88
C LEU A 313 22.60 7.41 6.84
N GLY A 314 22.66 7.09 5.54
CA GLY A 314 22.25 7.96 4.45
C GLY A 314 23.32 8.94 3.92
N TYR A 315 24.61 8.74 4.23
CA TYR A 315 25.70 9.60 3.77
C TYR A 315 26.45 9.01 2.56
N ARG A 316 26.81 9.86 1.60
CA ARG A 316 27.52 9.45 0.36
C ARG A 316 29.00 9.19 0.59
N SER A 317 29.61 9.82 1.59
CA SER A 317 31.02 9.65 1.97
C SER A 317 31.24 9.81 3.46
N PHE A 318 32.32 9.21 3.98
CA PHE A 318 32.73 9.36 5.39
C PHE A 318 33.01 10.83 5.74
N LEU A 319 33.58 11.60 4.81
CA LEU A 319 33.78 13.04 4.97
C LEU A 319 32.45 13.79 5.14
N GLN A 320 31.39 13.40 4.41
CA GLN A 320 30.06 14.01 4.57
C GLN A 320 29.45 13.69 5.94
N PHE A 321 29.65 12.47 6.43
CA PHE A 321 29.26 12.06 7.77
C PHE A 321 29.99 12.86 8.86
N CYS A 322 31.33 13.00 8.77
CA CYS A 322 32.13 13.80 9.70
C CYS A 322 31.75 15.29 9.69
N LYS A 323 31.47 15.87 8.51
CA LYS A 323 31.00 17.25 8.39
C LYS A 323 29.62 17.44 9.04
N ALA A 324 28.73 16.46 8.91
CA ALA A 324 27.42 16.50 9.57
C ALA A 324 27.56 16.41 11.09
N ALA A 325 28.44 15.54 11.59
CA ALA A 325 28.75 15.45 13.02
C ALA A 325 29.33 16.77 13.57
N ALA A 326 30.21 17.42 12.80
CA ALA A 326 30.77 18.72 13.16
C ALA A 326 29.75 19.85 13.14
N ALA A 327 28.82 19.87 12.18
CA ALA A 327 27.76 20.86 12.12
C ALA A 327 26.78 20.78 13.32
N VAL A 328 26.65 19.60 13.92
CA VAL A 328 25.81 19.37 15.13
C VAL A 328 26.63 19.57 16.42
N GLY A 329 27.92 19.86 16.32
CA GLY A 329 28.80 20.10 17.46
C GLY A 329 29.28 18.82 18.17
N ALA A 330 29.16 17.66 17.54
CA ALA A 330 29.60 16.38 18.12
C ALA A 330 31.13 16.18 18.03
N VAL A 331 31.80 16.81 17.06
CA VAL A 331 33.26 16.75 16.82
C VAL A 331 33.74 18.03 16.13
N ASP A 332 34.99 18.42 16.32
CA ASP A 332 35.63 19.50 15.55
C ASP A 332 36.39 18.91 14.36
N LEU A 333 36.27 19.52 13.18
CA LEU A 333 36.93 19.09 11.95
C LEU A 333 37.89 20.18 11.46
N ARG A 334 39.19 19.90 11.40
CA ARG A 334 40.21 20.83 10.91
C ARG A 334 41.11 20.20 9.84
N TRP A 335 41.56 20.99 8.89
CA TRP A 335 42.59 20.57 7.93
C TRP A 335 43.96 20.76 8.56
N ASP A 336 44.81 19.74 8.51
CA ASP A 336 46.20 19.80 8.99
C ASP A 336 47.17 19.73 7.81
N THR A 337 48.01 20.76 7.67
CA THR A 337 48.97 20.87 6.57
C THR A 337 50.20 19.97 6.73
N ALA A 338 50.48 19.47 7.93
CA ALA A 338 51.58 18.54 8.18
C ALA A 338 51.17 17.08 7.92
N ALA A 339 49.88 16.75 8.12
CA ALA A 339 49.33 15.42 7.85
C ALA A 339 48.73 15.25 6.45
N ASP A 340 48.51 16.35 5.71
CA ASP A 340 47.78 16.39 4.43
C ASP A 340 46.40 15.69 4.51
N ASP A 341 45.76 15.77 5.69
CA ASP A 341 44.50 15.08 6.00
C ASP A 341 43.64 15.93 6.95
N TYR A 342 42.35 15.60 7.03
CA TYR A 342 41.44 16.17 8.01
C TYR A 342 41.65 15.50 9.37
N LEU A 343 41.89 16.30 10.41
CA LEU A 343 41.89 15.87 11.81
C LEU A 343 40.52 16.12 12.43
N LEU A 344 39.99 15.10 13.10
CA LEU A 344 38.83 15.22 13.99
C LEU A 344 39.29 15.30 15.44
N SER A 345 38.71 16.20 16.24
CA SER A 345 38.93 16.32 17.69
C SER A 345 37.60 16.36 18.46
N ALA A 346 37.62 16.05 19.75
CA ALA A 346 36.43 16.18 20.60
C ALA A 346 36.04 17.66 20.78
N PRO A 347 34.74 17.97 20.91
CA PRO A 347 34.28 19.35 21.04
C PRO A 347 34.84 19.96 22.33
N GLY A 348 35.66 20.99 22.20
CA GLY A 348 36.27 21.72 23.33
C GLY A 348 37.74 21.43 23.62
N GLU A 349 38.41 20.53 22.89
CA GLU A 349 39.88 20.44 22.92
C GLU A 349 40.52 21.57 22.10
N ASN A 350 40.53 22.77 22.67
CA ASN A 350 41.41 23.85 22.23
C ASN A 350 42.85 23.45 22.57
N VAL A 351 43.51 22.72 21.66
CA VAL A 351 44.96 22.62 21.67
C VAL A 351 45.51 23.99 21.28
N VAL A 352 45.98 24.71 22.30
CA VAL A 352 46.73 25.96 22.20
C VAL A 352 47.82 25.83 21.13
N PRO A 353 47.99 26.78 20.19
CA PRO A 353 49.09 26.73 19.24
C PRO A 353 50.40 26.97 20.01
N GLY A 354 51.15 25.90 20.27
CA GLY A 354 52.45 25.96 20.90
C GLY A 354 53.55 26.22 19.88
N SER A 355 54.01 27.48 19.86
CA SER A 355 55.36 27.99 19.56
C SER A 355 56.03 27.67 18.22
#